data_AF-A0A7W4W864-F1
#
_entry.id   AF-A0A7W4W864-F1
#
_cell.length_a   1.000
_cell.length_b   1.000
_cell.length_c   1.000
_cell.angle_alpha   90.00
_cell.angle_beta   90.00
_cell.angle_gamma   90.00
#
_symmetry.space_group_name_H-M   'P 1'
#
loop_
_entity.id
_entity.type
_entity.pdbx_description
1 polymer ?
#
loop_
_entity_poly.entity_id
_entity_poly.type
_entity_poly.pdbx_seq_one_letter_code
_entity_poly.pdbx_strand_id
1 'polypeptide(L)' 'MIDFEWDSKKAASNLKKHDVSFEEAQSVFYDEFALQFFDEESSAKKIVS' A
#
# COMPACT_ATOMS: atom_id res chain seq x y z
N MET A 1 5.64 -4.14 -15.98
CA MET A 1 4.59 -4.90 -15.26
C MET A 1 4.87 -4.71 -13.78
N ILE A 2 3.90 -4.29 -12.98
CA ILE A 2 4.07 -4.23 -11.52
C ILE A 2 3.56 -5.57 -10.98
N ASP A 3 4.43 -6.34 -10.34
CA ASP A 3 4.07 -7.59 -9.68
C ASP A 3 3.89 -7.33 -8.19
N PHE A 4 2.68 -7.61 -7.70
CA PHE A 4 2.35 -7.54 -6.29
C PHE A 4 2.35 -8.95 -5.70
N GLU A 5 3.10 -9.14 -4.61
CA GLU A 5 3.09 -10.37 -3.84
C GLU A 5 2.73 -10.06 -2.39
N TRP A 6 1.82 -10.86 -1.82
CA TRP A 6 1.44 -10.75 -0.42
C TRP A 6 1.22 -12.14 0.19
N ASP A 7 1.47 -12.23 1.49
CA ASP A 7 1.21 -13.45 2.27
C ASP A 7 -0.32 -13.68 2.42
N SER A 8 -0.78 -14.89 2.12
CA SER A 8 -2.21 -15.24 2.17
C SER A 8 -2.83 -15.05 3.56
N LYS A 9 -2.06 -15.23 4.64
CA LYS A 9 -2.55 -15.00 6.03
C LYS A 9 -2.73 -13.51 6.29
N LYS A 10 -1.85 -12.67 5.75
CA LYS A 10 -1.97 -11.21 5.82
C LYS A 10 -3.18 -10.73 5.01
N ALA A 11 -3.40 -11.30 3.82
CA ALA A 11 -4.57 -11.01 3.00
C ALA A 11 -5.89 -11.32 3.71
N ALA A 12 -6.01 -12.52 4.27
CA ALA A 12 -7.19 -12.91 5.04
C ALA A 12 -7.41 -12.01 6.27
N SER A 13 -6.33 -11.61 6.94
CA SER A 13 -6.40 -10.69 8.09
C SER A 13 -6.79 -9.27 7.69
N ASN A 14 -6.31 -8.78 6.54
CA ASN A 14 -6.65 -7.45 6.02
C ASN A 14 -8.12 -7.39 5.61
N LEU A 15 -8.59 -8.40 4.87
CA LEU A 15 -9.99 -8.52 4.48
C LEU A 15 -10.91 -8.56 5.70
N LYS A 16 -10.55 -9.34 6.73
CA LYS A 16 -11.36 -9.41 7.96
C LYS A 16 -11.38 -8.09 8.76
N LYS A 17 -10.29 -7.30 8.72
CA LYS A 17 -10.15 -6.07 9.52
C LYS A 17 -10.67 -4.83 8.82
N HIS A 18 -10.51 -4.77 7.50
CA HIS A 18 -10.73 -3.58 6.69
C HIS A 18 -11.76 -3.78 5.58
N ASP A 19 -12.33 -4.98 5.47
CA ASP A 19 -13.31 -5.38 4.45
C ASP A 19 -12.83 -5.15 3.01
N VAL A 20 -11.51 -5.04 2.82
CA VAL A 20 -10.88 -4.79 1.52
C VAL A 20 -9.80 -5.83 1.25
N SER A 21 -9.84 -6.40 0.05
CA SER A 21 -8.82 -7.33 -0.46
C SER A 21 -7.63 -6.57 -1.01
N PHE A 22 -6.42 -7.15 -0.93
CA PHE A 22 -5.24 -6.58 -1.58
C PHE A 22 -5.40 -6.50 -3.10
N GLU A 23 -6.12 -7.45 -3.70
CA GLU A 23 -6.49 -7.42 -5.12
C GLU A 23 -7.35 -6.21 -5.50
N GLU A 24 -8.30 -5.82 -4.65
CA GLU A 24 -9.10 -4.61 -4.89
C GLU A 24 -8.26 -3.35 -4.66
N ALA A 25 -7.42 -3.36 -3.62
CA ALA A 25 -6.55 -2.24 -3.30
C ALA A 25 -5.46 -2.02 -4.38
N GLN A 26 -5.03 -3.06 -5.10
CA GLN A 26 -4.00 -2.92 -6.13
C GLN A 26 -4.47 -2.07 -7.32
N SER A 27 -5.79 -2.03 -7.56
CA SER A 27 -6.41 -1.27 -8.66
C SER A 27 -6.10 0.22 -8.57
N VAL A 28 -5.88 0.75 -7.36
CA VAL A 28 -5.51 2.16 -7.14
C VAL A 28 -4.16 2.53 -7.76
N PHE A 29 -3.25 1.56 -7.91
CA PHE A 29 -1.93 1.79 -8.52
C PHE A 29 -1.99 1.85 -10.06
N TYR A 30 -3.10 1.43 -10.65
CA TYR A 30 -3.36 1.51 -12.09
C TYR A 30 -4.22 2.71 -12.47
N ASP A 31 -4.71 3.48 -11.50
CA ASP A 31 -5.51 4.68 -11.75
C ASP A 31 -4.59 5.84 -12.18
N GLU A 32 -4.63 6.17 -13.48
CA GLU A 32 -3.84 7.25 -14.09
C GLU A 32 -4.23 8.65 -13.59
N PHE A 33 -5.39 8.78 -12.93
CA PHE A 33 -5.87 10.03 -12.32
C PHE A 33 -5.68 10.05 -10.81
N ALA A 34 -5.04 9.04 -10.22
CA ALA A 34 -4.75 9.01 -8.79
C ALA A 34 -3.93 10.24 -8.39
N LEU A 35 -4.51 11.07 -7.53
CA LEU A 35 -3.81 12.19 -6.93
C LEU A 35 -2.85 11.67 -5.86
N GLN A 36 -1.61 11.40 -6.27
CA GLN A 36 -0.55 11.04 -5.35
C GLN A 36 0.01 12.31 -4.70
N PHE A 37 -0.44 12.60 -3.48
CA PHE A 37 0.17 13.64 -2.66
C PHE A 37 1.41 13.06 -1.98
N PHE A 38 2.58 13.58 -2.31
CA PHE A 38 3.79 13.30 -1.57
C PHE A 38 3.78 14.21 -0.34
N ASP A 39 3.55 13.63 0.84
CA ASP A 39 3.78 14.37 2.07
C ASP A 39 5.30 14.44 2.27
N GLU A 40 5.89 15.61 2.02
CA GLU A 40 7.34 15.85 2.20
C GLU A 40 7.79 15.66 3.66
N GLU A 41 6.87 15.39 4.60
CA GLU A 41 7.13 15.27 6.03
C GLU A 41 7.27 13.81 6.52
N SER A 42 7.85 12.91 5.73
CA SER A 42 8.21 11.57 6.25
C SER A 42 9.61 11.12 5.87
N SER A 43 10.60 11.78 6.47
CA SER A 43 11.84 11.19 7.02
C SER A 43 13.01 12.18 6.94
N ALA A 44 13.03 13.14 7.86
CA ALA A 44 14.30 13.62 8.38
C ALA A 44 15.02 12.42 9.02
N LYS A 45 15.88 11.81 8.22
CA LYS A 45 16.79 10.71 8.55
C LYS A 45 17.59 11.05 9.81
N LYS A 46 17.13 10.67 11.00
CA LYS A 46 17.99 10.61 12.19
C LYS A 46 18.58 9.21 12.28
N ILE A 47 19.59 8.99 11.45
CA ILE A 47 20.68 8.06 11.73
C ILE A 47 21.22 8.41 13.13
N VAL A 48 20.84 7.61 14.12
CA VAL A 48 21.54 7.62 15.42
C VAL A 48 22.85 6.86 15.21
N SER A 49 23.96 7.58 15.29
CA SER A 49 25.30 7.02 15.46
C SER A 49 25.54 6.69 16.92
#